data_AF-A0A252F7Q4-F1
#
_entry.id   AF-A0A252F7Q4-F1
#
_cell.length_a   1.000
_cell.length_b   1.000
_cell.length_c   1.000
_cell.angle_alpha   90.00
_cell.angle_beta   90.00
_cell.angle_gamma   90.00
#
_symmetry.space_group_name_H-M   'P 1'
#
loop_
_entity.id
_entity.type
_entity.pdbx_description
1 polymer ?
#
loop_
_entity_poly.entity_id
_entity_poly.type
_entity_poly.pdbx_seq_one_letter_code
_entity_poly.pdbx_strand_id
1 'polypeptide(L)'
;MMKQTFDEAAWYTIAAKVGGKVIEVENASADNGALVCLADVTGADQQLWSIRHIDGKYYKIINKNSGKALDIISMGVVNGANLHQWEFVDGDSQMWFFEEKEDGAVAIKSALSAKCIDVVGMNAEIAGARLQIWVDVNGENQSWILTAVEAPKAEEPAAPASEEAPKAEEAAPAVEEAPKAEEAAPAKKTTRKRTTSTTKKTTTTRKKATSAAKKTTTRKTAAKKTAAAADGAEKPKRTRKTKAQREAEVAAKAAEETK
;
A
#
# COMPACT_ATOMS: atom_id res chain seq x y z
N MET A 1 1.99 4.12 29.18
CA MET A 1 1.50 3.00 28.35
C MET A 1 2.57 1.94 28.34
N MET A 2 2.20 0.68 28.61
CA MET A 2 3.14 -0.45 28.64
C MET A 2 3.53 -0.85 27.21
N LYS A 3 4.76 -1.35 27.04
CA LYS A 3 5.27 -1.92 25.78
C LYS A 3 4.48 -3.20 25.48
N GLN A 4 3.85 -3.30 24.32
CA GLN A 4 3.22 -4.54 23.87
C GLN A 4 4.31 -5.53 23.46
N THR A 5 4.28 -6.77 23.93
CA THR A 5 5.38 -7.71 23.62
C THR A 5 4.97 -8.61 22.48
N PHE A 6 5.68 -8.49 21.35
CA PHE A 6 5.58 -9.40 20.21
C PHE A 6 6.80 -10.32 20.21
N ASP A 7 6.62 -11.55 19.74
CA ASP A 7 7.72 -12.45 19.45
C ASP A 7 8.39 -11.99 18.15
N GLU A 8 9.61 -11.46 18.25
CA GLU A 8 10.34 -10.95 17.09
C GLU A 8 10.80 -12.05 16.12
N ALA A 9 10.76 -13.32 16.54
CA ALA A 9 11.04 -14.47 15.69
C ALA A 9 9.78 -14.98 14.96
N ALA A 10 8.58 -14.57 15.40
CA ALA A 10 7.32 -14.98 14.80
C ALA A 10 6.94 -14.13 13.58
N TRP A 11 6.19 -14.75 12.68
CA TRP A 11 5.46 -14.05 11.63
C TRP A 11 4.00 -13.92 12.06
N TYR A 12 3.36 -12.81 11.70
CA TYR A 12 1.98 -12.53 12.06
C TYR A 12 1.12 -12.37 10.82
N THR A 13 -0.10 -12.89 10.86
CA THR A 13 -1.19 -12.33 10.06
C THR A 13 -1.82 -11.18 10.82
N ILE A 14 -2.22 -10.13 10.09
CA ILE A 14 -2.94 -8.98 10.64
C ILE A 14 -4.33 -9.00 10.03
N ALA A 15 -5.28 -9.64 10.72
CA ALA A 15 -6.64 -9.82 10.25
C ALA A 15 -7.53 -8.66 10.67
N ALA A 16 -8.36 -8.14 9.77
CA ALA A 16 -9.49 -7.32 10.15
C ALA A 16 -10.40 -8.15 11.06
N LYS A 17 -10.75 -7.60 12.24
CA LYS A 17 -11.63 -8.28 13.19
C LYS A 17 -12.95 -8.68 12.54
N VAL A 18 -13.51 -7.79 11.73
CA VAL A 18 -14.68 -8.08 10.89
C VAL A 18 -14.24 -8.67 9.56
N GLY A 19 -14.87 -9.76 9.15
CA GLY A 19 -14.60 -10.46 7.89
C GLY A 19 -13.36 -11.36 7.89
N GLY A 20 -12.44 -11.21 8.83
CA GLY A 20 -11.27 -12.08 9.00
C GLY A 20 -10.23 -12.00 7.87
N LYS A 21 -10.39 -11.08 6.92
CA LYS A 21 -9.43 -10.85 5.84
C LYS A 21 -8.15 -10.21 6.38
N VAL A 22 -7.03 -10.57 5.79
CA VAL A 22 -5.70 -10.15 6.28
C VAL A 22 -5.10 -9.05 5.42
N ILE A 23 -4.32 -8.17 6.04
CA ILE A 23 -3.49 -7.21 5.32
C ILE A 23 -2.45 -7.96 4.50
N GLU A 24 -2.43 -7.68 3.20
CA GLU A 24 -1.54 -8.26 2.20
C GLU A 24 -0.89 -7.15 1.37
N VAL A 25 0.33 -7.39 0.87
CA VAL A 25 0.91 -6.62 -0.24
C VAL A 25 0.35 -7.10 -1.56
N GLU A 26 -0.27 -6.19 -2.32
CA GLU A 26 -1.03 -6.52 -3.52
C GLU A 26 -0.17 -7.23 -4.58
N ASN A 27 -0.74 -8.30 -5.16
CA ASN A 27 -0.11 -9.13 -6.19
C ASN A 27 1.25 -9.73 -5.76
N ALA A 28 1.49 -9.86 -4.45
CA ALA A 28 2.78 -10.27 -3.88
C ALA A 28 3.98 -9.46 -4.42
N SER A 29 3.77 -8.20 -4.81
CA SER A 29 4.84 -7.37 -5.35
C SER A 29 5.92 -7.12 -4.29
N ALA A 30 7.18 -7.21 -4.70
CA ALA A 30 8.32 -6.83 -3.88
C ALA A 30 8.78 -5.39 -4.12
N ASP A 31 8.07 -4.60 -4.93
CA ASP A 31 8.50 -3.26 -5.32
C ASP A 31 8.17 -2.22 -4.25
N ASN A 32 8.98 -1.16 -4.18
CA ASN A 32 8.62 0.04 -3.45
C ASN A 32 7.37 0.67 -4.07
N GLY A 33 6.42 1.08 -3.23
CA GLY A 33 5.17 1.67 -3.71
C GLY A 33 4.07 0.67 -3.98
N ALA A 34 4.32 -0.63 -3.82
CA ALA A 34 3.26 -1.63 -3.92
C ALA A 34 2.22 -1.38 -2.82
N LEU A 35 0.97 -1.21 -3.24
CA LEU A 35 -0.13 -0.94 -2.32
C LEU A 35 -0.42 -2.17 -1.45
N VAL A 36 -0.99 -1.91 -0.28
CA VAL A 36 -1.56 -2.97 0.55
C VAL A 36 -3.08 -3.04 0.38
N CYS A 37 -3.63 -4.23 0.55
CA CYS A 37 -5.07 -4.49 0.50
C CYS A 37 -5.47 -5.57 1.52
N LEU A 38 -6.78 -5.80 1.68
CA LEU A 38 -7.28 -6.98 2.35
C LEU A 38 -7.35 -8.17 1.39
N ALA A 39 -6.99 -9.36 1.87
CA ALA A 39 -7.08 -10.60 1.12
C ALA A 39 -7.65 -11.73 1.97
N ASP A 40 -8.17 -12.76 1.31
CA ASP A 40 -8.48 -14.03 1.99
C ASP A 40 -7.21 -14.67 2.53
N VAL A 41 -7.32 -15.35 3.67
CA VAL A 41 -6.17 -15.95 4.35
C VAL A 41 -5.69 -17.14 3.54
N THR A 42 -4.45 -17.07 3.07
CA THR A 42 -3.77 -18.15 2.33
C THR A 42 -2.51 -18.63 3.05
N GLY A 43 -1.96 -17.82 3.97
CA GLY A 43 -0.68 -18.10 4.63
C GLY A 43 0.54 -17.81 3.74
N ALA A 44 0.33 -17.21 2.56
CA ALA A 44 1.41 -16.83 1.66
C ALA A 44 2.27 -15.71 2.24
N ASP A 45 3.55 -15.65 1.86
CA ASP A 45 4.54 -14.76 2.48
C ASP A 45 4.19 -13.27 2.39
N GLN A 46 3.45 -12.84 1.36
CA GLN A 46 2.98 -11.45 1.26
C GLN A 46 1.90 -11.07 2.29
N GLN A 47 1.33 -12.04 3.00
CA GLN A 47 0.35 -11.87 4.09
C GLN A 47 0.98 -11.93 5.48
N LEU A 48 2.28 -12.24 5.55
CA LEU A 48 3.01 -12.48 6.78
C LEU A 48 3.88 -11.28 7.12
N TRP A 49 3.82 -10.84 8.38
CA TRP A 49 4.45 -9.62 8.85
C TRP A 49 5.25 -9.86 10.13
N SER A 50 6.50 -9.42 10.20
CA SER A 50 7.23 -9.36 11.47
C SER A 50 6.96 -8.02 12.13
N ILE A 51 6.66 -8.02 13.43
CA ILE A 51 6.41 -6.81 14.21
C ILE A 51 7.59 -6.66 15.18
N ARG A 52 8.46 -5.69 14.91
CA ARG A 52 9.72 -5.53 15.64
C ARG A 52 9.76 -4.23 16.39
N HIS A 53 10.19 -4.28 17.64
CA HIS A 53 10.33 -3.08 18.47
C HIS A 53 11.41 -2.15 17.89
N ILE A 54 11.17 -0.84 17.96
CA ILE A 54 12.16 0.19 17.62
C ILE A 54 12.64 0.86 18.90
N ASP A 55 11.77 1.66 19.51
CA ASP A 55 12.01 2.37 20.77
C ASP A 55 10.66 2.75 21.41
N GLY A 56 10.64 2.92 22.73
CA GLY A 56 9.46 3.29 23.49
C GLY A 56 8.27 2.38 23.16
N LYS A 57 7.20 2.96 22.61
CA LYS A 57 5.98 2.25 22.19
C LYS A 57 5.92 1.93 20.70
N TYR A 58 6.98 2.24 19.94
CA TYR A 58 6.97 2.18 18.48
C TYR A 58 7.60 0.88 17.95
N TYR A 59 7.02 0.42 16.85
CA TYR A 59 7.36 -0.80 16.15
C TYR A 59 7.42 -0.52 14.65
N LYS A 60 8.19 -1.33 13.93
CA LYS A 60 8.07 -1.49 12.48
C LYS A 60 7.34 -2.79 12.16
N ILE A 61 6.57 -2.76 11.07
CA ILE A 61 5.81 -3.91 10.56
C ILE A 61 6.41 -4.25 9.20
N ILE A 62 7.15 -5.35 9.11
CA ILE A 62 7.93 -5.73 7.92
C ILE A 62 7.31 -6.94 7.24
N ASN A 63 7.04 -6.84 5.94
CA ASN A 63 6.49 -7.92 5.14
C ASN A 63 7.53 -9.04 4.93
N LYS A 64 7.11 -10.31 5.04
CA LYS A 64 7.99 -11.47 4.87
C LYS A 64 8.48 -11.63 3.43
N ASN A 65 7.60 -11.46 2.46
CA ASN A 65 7.93 -11.66 1.04
C ASN A 65 8.93 -10.61 0.53
N SER A 66 8.72 -9.33 0.84
CA SER A 66 9.50 -8.23 0.26
C SER A 66 10.62 -7.70 1.15
N GLY A 67 10.57 -7.98 2.47
CA GLY A 67 11.44 -7.35 3.47
C GLY A 67 11.17 -5.85 3.71
N LYS A 68 10.08 -5.30 3.16
CA LYS A 68 9.74 -3.87 3.22
C LYS A 68 8.77 -3.56 4.35
N ALA A 69 8.79 -2.31 4.82
CA ALA A 69 7.94 -1.83 5.89
C ALA A 69 6.57 -1.41 5.37
N LEU A 70 5.53 -1.64 6.17
CA LEU A 70 4.24 -0.98 6.02
C LEU A 70 4.41 0.52 6.25
N ASP A 71 4.06 1.31 5.25
CA ASP A 71 4.37 2.74 5.19
C ASP A 71 3.14 3.55 4.75
N ILE A 72 3.04 4.79 5.25
CA ILE A 72 2.05 5.77 4.80
C ILE A 72 2.61 6.57 3.63
N ILE A 73 1.92 6.49 2.48
CA ILE A 73 2.33 7.14 1.25
C ILE A 73 2.63 8.62 1.49
N SER A 74 3.84 9.04 1.09
CA SER A 74 4.31 10.42 1.15
C SER A 74 4.23 11.04 2.55
N MET A 75 4.35 10.24 3.61
CA MET A 75 4.22 10.69 5.01
C MET A 75 2.90 11.43 5.28
N GLY A 76 1.82 11.05 4.60
CA GLY A 76 0.52 11.68 4.74
C GLY A 76 -0.02 11.61 6.17
N VAL A 77 -0.62 12.72 6.66
CA VAL A 77 -1.20 12.80 8.02
C VAL A 77 -2.70 13.11 8.04
N VAL A 78 -3.28 13.28 6.85
CA VAL A 78 -4.70 13.56 6.66
C VAL A 78 -5.50 12.25 6.62
N ASN A 79 -6.78 12.32 6.97
CA ASN A 79 -7.69 11.19 6.80
C ASN A 79 -7.69 10.77 5.32
N GLY A 80 -7.56 9.48 5.08
CA GLY A 80 -7.53 8.90 3.74
C GLY A 80 -6.17 8.88 3.07
N ALA A 81 -5.07 9.20 3.78
CA ALA A 81 -3.75 8.87 3.25
C ALA A 81 -3.59 7.35 3.18
N ASN A 82 -3.30 6.84 1.98
CA ASN A 82 -3.21 5.41 1.71
C ASN A 82 -1.93 4.78 2.27
N LEU A 83 -1.96 3.47 2.41
CA LEU A 83 -0.80 2.65 2.79
C LEU A 83 -0.21 1.92 1.58
N HIS A 84 1.10 1.72 1.64
CA HIS A 84 1.89 0.89 0.71
C HIS A 84 3.00 0.18 1.48
N GLN A 85 3.83 -0.58 0.78
CA GLN A 85 5.14 -0.97 1.32
C GLN A 85 6.25 -0.06 0.78
N TRP A 86 7.24 0.19 1.61
CA TRP A 86 8.46 0.88 1.22
C TRP A 86 9.66 0.32 1.97
N GLU A 87 10.85 0.46 1.38
CA GLU A 87 12.11 0.19 2.07
C GLU A 87 12.12 0.89 3.44
N PHE A 88 12.57 0.17 4.47
CA PHE A 88 12.63 0.76 5.80
C PHE A 88 13.75 1.81 5.86
N VAL A 89 13.38 3.07 6.02
CA VAL A 89 14.28 4.23 6.03
C VAL A 89 14.25 4.97 7.37
N ASP A 90 13.74 4.32 8.41
CA ASP A 90 13.64 4.87 9.77
C ASP A 90 12.80 6.16 9.85
N GLY A 91 11.81 6.29 8.96
CA GLY A 91 10.89 7.42 8.93
C GLY A 91 9.64 7.16 9.77
N ASP A 92 9.09 8.23 10.39
CA ASP A 92 7.89 8.15 11.24
C ASP A 92 6.65 7.58 10.51
N SER A 93 6.60 7.63 9.16
CA SER A 93 5.55 6.99 8.34
C SER A 93 5.54 5.46 8.42
N GLN A 94 6.61 4.88 8.94
CA GLN A 94 6.85 3.43 9.05
C GLN A 94 6.79 2.94 10.49
N MET A 95 6.51 3.86 11.42
CA MET A 95 6.48 3.59 12.84
C MET A 95 5.03 3.52 13.33
N TRP A 96 4.74 2.43 14.02
CA TRP A 96 3.40 2.07 14.47
C TRP A 96 3.41 1.80 15.97
N PHE A 97 2.32 2.12 16.64
CA PHE A 97 2.07 1.66 18.01
C PHE A 97 0.69 1.04 18.09
N PHE A 98 0.52 0.14 19.05
CA PHE A 98 -0.69 -0.66 19.19
C PHE A 98 -1.43 -0.26 20.46
N GLU A 99 -2.75 -0.19 20.35
CA GLU A 99 -3.64 0.10 21.48
C GLU A 99 -4.69 -1.00 21.58
N GLU A 100 -4.68 -1.71 22.71
CA GLU A 100 -5.64 -2.78 22.98
C GLU A 100 -7.05 -2.22 23.15
N LYS A 101 -8.01 -2.94 22.58
CA LYS A 101 -9.44 -2.70 22.76
C LYS A 101 -9.99 -3.69 23.79
N GLU A 102 -11.13 -3.36 24.38
CA GLU A 102 -11.78 -4.16 25.44
C GLU A 102 -12.12 -5.60 25.01
N ASP A 103 -12.27 -5.82 23.70
CA ASP A 103 -12.63 -7.10 23.09
C ASP A 103 -11.43 -7.96 22.65
N GLY A 104 -10.20 -7.53 22.99
CA GLY A 104 -8.97 -8.23 22.63
C GLY A 104 -8.46 -7.94 21.23
N ALA A 105 -9.15 -7.12 20.44
CA ALA A 105 -8.58 -6.56 19.21
C ALA A 105 -7.62 -5.41 19.52
N VAL A 106 -6.91 -4.95 18.49
CA VAL A 106 -6.04 -3.77 18.60
C VAL A 106 -6.39 -2.72 17.56
N ALA A 107 -6.19 -1.45 17.91
CA ALA A 107 -6.00 -0.39 16.94
C ALA A 107 -4.49 -0.25 16.64
N ILE A 108 -4.13 -0.24 15.36
CA ILE A 108 -2.74 -0.02 14.92
C ILE A 108 -2.63 1.45 14.51
N LYS A 109 -1.83 2.25 15.23
CA LYS A 109 -1.79 3.70 15.11
C LYS A 109 -0.44 4.20 14.60
N SER A 110 -0.48 5.19 13.71
CA SER A 110 0.71 5.84 13.16
C SER A 110 1.41 6.72 14.19
N ALA A 111 2.74 6.65 14.24
CA ALA A 111 3.56 7.58 15.02
C ALA A 111 3.42 9.04 14.56
N LEU A 112 3.23 9.29 13.25
CA LEU A 112 3.09 10.64 12.67
C LEU A 112 1.87 11.41 13.18
N SER A 113 0.74 10.71 13.36
CA SER A 113 -0.54 11.40 13.53
C SER A 113 -1.51 10.76 14.52
N ALA A 114 -1.12 9.66 15.17
CA ALA A 114 -1.98 8.85 16.05
C ALA A 114 -3.28 8.35 15.40
N LYS A 115 -3.33 8.32 14.06
CA LYS A 115 -4.46 7.80 13.28
C LYS A 115 -4.32 6.30 13.10
N CYS A 116 -5.45 5.62 13.03
CA CYS A 116 -5.53 4.17 12.91
C CYS A 116 -5.34 3.74 11.45
N ILE A 117 -4.72 2.59 11.24
CA ILE A 117 -4.91 1.80 10.02
C ILE A 117 -6.41 1.47 9.91
N ASP A 118 -6.98 1.83 8.77
CA ASP A 118 -8.41 1.86 8.49
C ASP A 118 -8.68 1.22 7.13
N VAL A 119 -9.71 0.38 7.06
CA VAL A 119 -10.21 -0.17 5.80
C VAL A 119 -11.11 0.85 5.10
N VAL A 120 -10.74 1.22 3.88
CA VAL A 120 -11.45 2.23 3.08
C VAL A 120 -12.91 1.84 2.88
N GLY A 121 -13.81 2.76 3.24
CA GLY A 121 -15.25 2.61 2.99
C GLY A 121 -15.94 1.55 3.84
N MET A 122 -15.36 1.17 4.99
CA MET A 122 -15.89 0.13 5.87
C MET A 122 -16.00 -1.27 5.22
N ASN A 123 -15.20 -1.52 4.18
CA ASN A 123 -15.26 -2.76 3.38
C ASN A 123 -14.36 -3.87 3.95
N ALA A 124 -14.35 -4.08 5.27
CA ALA A 124 -13.47 -5.06 5.93
C ALA A 124 -13.68 -6.51 5.46
N GLU A 125 -14.87 -6.81 4.92
CA GLU A 125 -15.25 -8.14 4.42
C GLU A 125 -14.94 -8.34 2.92
N ILE A 126 -14.30 -7.38 2.25
CA ILE A 126 -14.09 -7.40 0.79
C ILE A 126 -12.61 -7.57 0.47
N ALA A 127 -12.28 -8.60 -0.32
CA ALA A 127 -10.92 -8.79 -0.83
C ALA A 127 -10.60 -7.68 -1.84
N GLY A 128 -9.36 -7.19 -1.81
CA GLY A 128 -8.91 -6.02 -2.57
C GLY A 128 -9.27 -4.68 -1.93
N ALA A 129 -9.99 -4.65 -0.80
CA ALA A 129 -10.26 -3.40 -0.09
C ALA A 129 -8.94 -2.72 0.32
N ARG A 130 -8.83 -1.41 0.04
CA ARG A 130 -7.62 -0.63 0.30
C ARG A 130 -7.52 -0.22 1.77
N LEU A 131 -6.30 0.03 2.21
CA LEU A 131 -6.01 0.55 3.53
C LEU A 131 -5.59 2.02 3.46
N GLN A 132 -6.05 2.77 4.45
CA GLN A 132 -5.73 4.17 4.66
C GLN A 132 -5.44 4.40 6.14
N ILE A 133 -5.04 5.62 6.50
CA ILE A 133 -5.12 6.10 7.88
C ILE A 133 -6.37 6.96 8.08
N TRP A 134 -6.99 6.84 9.25
CA TRP A 134 -8.13 7.66 9.62
C TRP A 134 -8.13 7.96 11.11
N VAL A 135 -8.74 9.08 11.52
CA VAL A 135 -8.93 9.38 12.94
C VAL A 135 -9.58 8.17 13.63
N ASP A 136 -9.09 7.87 14.83
CA ASP A 136 -9.67 6.80 15.64
C ASP A 136 -11.12 7.14 15.97
N VAL A 137 -12.04 6.39 15.39
CA VAL A 137 -13.48 6.47 15.66
C VAL A 137 -13.97 5.24 16.41
N ASN A 138 -13.04 4.41 16.89
CA ASN A 138 -13.30 3.09 17.44
C ASN A 138 -14.20 2.23 16.52
N GLY A 139 -14.00 2.37 15.20
CA GLY A 139 -14.76 1.63 14.19
C GLY A 139 -14.27 0.20 14.05
N GLU A 140 -15.16 -0.72 13.68
CA GLU A 140 -14.82 -2.13 13.40
C GLU A 140 -13.84 -2.27 12.23
N ASN A 141 -13.87 -1.34 11.26
CA ASN A 141 -12.93 -1.27 10.14
C ASN A 141 -11.52 -0.75 10.54
N GLN A 142 -11.31 -0.49 11.84
CA GLN A 142 -10.05 -0.08 12.47
C GLN A 142 -9.63 -1.06 13.59
N SER A 143 -10.30 -2.22 13.68
CA SER A 143 -10.04 -3.26 14.68
C SER A 143 -9.31 -4.44 14.04
N TRP A 144 -8.17 -4.82 14.60
CA TRP A 144 -7.28 -5.84 14.05
C TRP A 144 -7.03 -6.96 15.05
N ILE A 145 -6.97 -8.20 14.56
CA ILE A 145 -6.53 -9.39 15.30
C ILE A 145 -5.17 -9.80 14.75
N LEU A 146 -4.18 -9.94 15.64
CA LEU A 146 -2.83 -10.35 15.28
C LEU A 146 -2.64 -11.80 15.69
N THR A 147 -2.40 -12.66 14.72
CA THR A 147 -2.21 -14.10 14.96
C THR A 147 -0.79 -14.48 14.59
N ALA A 148 -0.03 -14.95 15.57
CA ALA A 148 1.28 -15.54 15.30
C ALA A 148 1.09 -16.82 14.48
N VAL A 149 1.79 -16.90 13.35
CA VAL A 149 1.90 -18.09 12.52
C VAL A 149 3.15 -18.81 13.00
N GLU A 150 2.96 -19.99 13.56
CA GLU A 150 4.09 -20.83 13.96
C GLU A 150 4.99 -21.07 12.75
N ALA A 151 6.27 -20.73 12.88
CA ALA A 151 7.25 -21.18 11.91
C ALA A 151 7.22 -22.72 11.91
N PRO A 152 7.21 -23.39 10.75
CA PRO A 152 7.44 -24.82 10.75
C PRO A 152 8.74 -25.07 11.51
N LYS A 153 8.65 -25.76 12.64
CA LYS A 153 9.82 -26.19 13.41
C LYS A 153 10.68 -26.95 12.41
N ALA A 154 11.87 -26.43 12.12
CA ALA A 154 12.79 -27.05 11.19
C ALA A 154 12.96 -28.51 11.64
N GLU A 155 12.35 -29.42 10.90
CA GLU A 155 12.62 -30.83 11.04
C GLU A 155 14.06 -30.98 10.53
N GLU A 156 14.96 -31.28 11.45
CA GLU A 156 16.36 -31.54 11.20
C GLU A 156 16.47 -32.50 10.00
N PRO A 157 17.16 -32.13 8.91
CA PRO A 157 17.17 -32.97 7.72
C PRO A 157 17.80 -34.31 8.09
N ALA A 158 17.00 -35.37 8.01
CA ALA A 158 17.47 -36.73 8.15
C ALA A 158 18.62 -36.93 7.15
N ALA A 159 19.81 -37.24 7.69
CA ALA A 159 21.00 -37.54 6.91
C ALA A 159 20.69 -38.61 5.85
N PRO A 160 21.12 -38.46 4.58
CA PRO A 160 20.92 -39.52 3.61
C PRO A 160 21.82 -40.71 3.98
N ALA A 161 21.19 -41.86 4.22
CA ALA A 161 21.88 -43.12 4.40
C ALA A 161 22.60 -43.52 3.10
N SER A 162 23.85 -43.98 3.27
CA SER A 162 24.72 -44.61 2.28
C SER A 162 24.20 -45.98 1.84
N GLU A 163 24.63 -46.39 0.64
CA GLU A 163 24.56 -47.73 0.01
C GLU A 163 23.18 -48.18 -0.54
N GLU A 164 23.06 -48.77 -1.73
CA GLU A 164 23.96 -49.70 -2.42
C GLU A 164 23.61 -49.80 -3.93
N ALA A 165 24.61 -49.93 -4.81
CA ALA A 165 24.49 -50.41 -6.20
C ALA A 165 25.11 -51.81 -6.29
N PRO A 166 24.59 -52.76 -7.08
CA PRO A 166 25.04 -52.94 -8.48
C PRO A 166 23.87 -53.41 -9.41
N LYS A 167 23.95 -53.56 -10.74
CA LYS A 167 24.96 -54.22 -11.59
C LYS A 167 24.69 -53.90 -13.07
N ALA A 168 25.76 -53.82 -13.85
CA ALA A 168 25.79 -53.61 -15.30
C ALA A 168 25.42 -54.85 -16.12
N GLU A 169 24.87 -54.64 -17.32
CA GLU A 169 25.06 -55.53 -18.46
C GLU A 169 25.24 -54.70 -19.74
N GLU A 170 26.30 -55.04 -20.46
CA GLU A 170 26.94 -54.39 -21.60
C GLU A 170 26.54 -55.12 -22.89
N ALA A 171 26.24 -54.38 -23.97
CA ALA A 171 26.62 -54.79 -25.34
C ALA A 171 26.37 -53.65 -26.34
N ALA A 172 27.46 -53.08 -26.87
CA ALA A 172 27.52 -52.41 -28.17
C ALA A 172 27.95 -53.45 -29.25
N PRO A 173 27.98 -53.16 -30.57
CA PRO A 173 28.98 -52.21 -31.11
C PRO A 173 28.53 -51.38 -32.33
N ALA A 174 29.49 -50.56 -32.75
CA ALA A 174 29.50 -49.41 -33.65
C ALA A 174 29.48 -49.68 -35.18
N VAL A 175 29.32 -48.59 -35.94
CA VAL A 175 30.03 -48.19 -37.19
C VAL A 175 29.78 -46.66 -37.36
N GLU A 176 30.74 -45.74 -37.21
CA GLU A 176 31.82 -45.29 -38.15
C GLU A 176 31.26 -44.88 -39.53
N GLU A 177 31.43 -43.68 -40.11
CA GLU A 177 32.65 -42.89 -40.39
C GLU A 177 32.27 -41.46 -40.91
N ALA A 178 33.14 -40.46 -40.74
CA ALA A 178 33.14 -39.14 -41.41
C ALA A 178 33.91 -39.24 -42.77
N PRO A 179 34.47 -38.21 -43.49
CA PRO A 179 34.52 -36.75 -43.30
C PRO A 179 34.51 -35.87 -44.61
N LYS A 180 34.99 -34.61 -44.50
CA LYS A 180 35.51 -33.60 -45.47
C LYS A 180 34.55 -32.51 -46.01
N ALA A 181 34.78 -31.22 -45.68
CA ALA A 181 35.71 -30.19 -46.25
C ALA A 181 35.09 -29.51 -47.50
N GLU A 182 35.03 -28.18 -47.72
CA GLU A 182 36.15 -27.23 -47.92
C GLU A 182 35.58 -25.81 -48.24
N GLU A 183 36.11 -24.79 -47.57
CA GLU A 183 36.59 -23.45 -48.01
C GLU A 183 35.96 -22.66 -49.20
N ALA A 184 35.71 -21.34 -48.99
CA ALA A 184 36.38 -20.21 -49.67
C ALA A 184 35.57 -18.89 -49.69
N ALA A 185 36.27 -17.78 -49.37
CA ALA A 185 35.83 -16.39 -49.46
C ALA A 185 35.88 -15.84 -50.91
N PRO A 186 35.51 -14.55 -51.16
CA PRO A 186 36.54 -13.50 -51.02
C PRO A 186 36.05 -12.15 -50.46
N ALA A 187 37.02 -11.37 -50.00
CA ALA A 187 36.91 -10.04 -49.40
C ALA A 187 37.14 -8.90 -50.40
N LYS A 188 36.71 -7.67 -50.05
CA LYS A 188 37.53 -6.43 -50.14
C LYS A 188 36.92 -5.23 -49.37
N LYS A 189 37.68 -4.79 -48.34
CA LYS A 189 38.14 -3.41 -47.98
C LYS A 189 37.06 -2.30 -47.84
N THR A 190 36.98 -1.47 -46.78
CA THR A 190 38.02 -0.59 -46.20
C THR A 190 37.64 0.00 -44.81
N THR A 191 38.59 -0.05 -43.87
CA THR A 191 39.07 1.07 -43.02
C THR A 191 38.16 1.77 -41.97
N ARG A 192 38.35 1.35 -40.70
CA ARG A 192 38.81 2.14 -39.52
C ARG A 192 37.97 3.34 -39.01
N LYS A 193 37.42 3.21 -37.79
CA LYS A 193 37.89 3.82 -36.51
C LYS A 193 36.74 4.29 -35.61
N ARG A 194 36.71 3.68 -34.43
CA ARG A 194 36.08 4.04 -33.13
C ARG A 194 36.02 5.54 -32.83
N THR A 195 34.86 6.06 -32.38
CA THR A 195 34.73 7.06 -31.29
C THR A 195 33.28 7.17 -30.75
N THR A 196 33.17 6.95 -29.44
CA THR A 196 32.31 7.57 -28.42
C THR A 196 31.44 8.78 -28.82
N SER A 197 30.14 8.73 -28.50
CA SER A 197 29.26 9.91 -28.44
C SER A 197 29.13 10.42 -27.01
N THR A 198 29.82 11.52 -26.71
CA THR A 198 29.64 12.33 -25.49
C THR A 198 28.99 13.67 -25.88
N THR A 199 28.09 14.10 -25.00
CA THR A 199 27.37 15.37 -24.91
C THR A 199 28.13 16.62 -25.38
N LYS A 200 27.47 17.51 -26.12
CA LYS A 200 27.76 18.96 -26.00
C LYS A 200 26.55 19.86 -26.22
N LYS A 201 26.29 20.61 -25.16
CA LYS A 201 25.48 21.81 -24.96
C LYS A 201 25.98 22.95 -25.89
N THR A 202 25.06 23.65 -26.56
CA THR A 202 25.33 24.99 -27.13
C THR A 202 24.34 26.00 -26.60
N THR A 203 24.92 27.01 -25.97
CA THR A 203 24.34 28.21 -25.38
C THR A 203 24.05 29.23 -26.49
N THR A 204 22.87 29.84 -26.51
CA THR A 204 22.67 31.14 -27.17
C THR A 204 21.83 32.06 -26.28
N THR A 205 22.41 33.22 -25.99
CA THR A 205 21.95 34.23 -25.05
C THR A 205 21.00 35.24 -25.69
N ARG A 206 19.88 35.49 -24.99
CA ARG A 206 19.26 36.81 -24.66
C ARG A 206 18.75 37.72 -25.80
N LYS A 207 17.43 37.96 -25.79
CA LYS A 207 16.89 39.34 -25.75
C LYS A 207 15.53 39.41 -25.05
N LYS A 208 15.43 40.40 -24.16
CA LYS A 208 14.31 40.78 -23.29
C LYS A 208 13.40 41.74 -24.05
N ALA A 209 12.08 41.52 -24.03
CA ALA A 209 11.10 42.57 -24.26
C ALA A 209 9.81 42.27 -23.47
N THR A 210 9.44 43.25 -22.65
CA THR A 210 8.24 43.36 -21.83
C THR A 210 7.12 44.00 -22.65
N SER A 211 5.86 43.57 -22.48
CA SER A 211 4.70 44.48 -22.57
C SER A 211 3.45 43.88 -21.94
N ALA A 212 2.73 44.73 -21.21
CA ALA A 212 1.55 44.46 -20.42
C ALA A 212 0.24 44.37 -21.23
N ALA A 213 -0.74 43.68 -20.62
CA ALA A 213 -2.19 43.92 -20.57
C ALA A 213 -2.95 44.49 -21.80
N LYS A 214 -3.99 43.74 -22.23
CA LYS A 214 -5.32 44.32 -22.49
C LYS A 214 -6.45 43.29 -22.33
N LYS A 215 -7.53 43.72 -21.69
CA LYS A 215 -8.75 42.98 -21.31
C LYS A 215 -9.85 43.12 -22.39
N THR A 216 -10.78 42.16 -22.37
CA THR A 216 -12.21 42.19 -22.81
C THR A 216 -12.56 42.29 -24.30
N THR A 217 -13.41 41.36 -24.79
CA THR A 217 -14.82 41.63 -25.19
C THR A 217 -15.64 40.32 -25.28
N THR A 218 -16.87 40.41 -24.80
CA THR A 218 -17.98 39.46 -24.77
C THR A 218 -18.59 39.14 -26.14
N ARG A 219 -19.16 37.95 -26.33
CA ARG A 219 -20.36 37.79 -27.18
C ARG A 219 -21.29 36.67 -26.69
N LYS A 220 -22.57 37.01 -26.72
CA LYS A 220 -23.76 36.33 -26.18
C LYS A 220 -24.72 36.13 -27.36
N THR A 221 -25.27 34.93 -27.53
CA THR A 221 -26.47 34.59 -28.33
C THR A 221 -27.01 33.24 -27.79
N ALA A 222 -28.04 33.20 -26.93
CA ALA A 222 -29.48 33.07 -27.23
C ALA A 222 -29.81 31.82 -28.11
N ALA A 223 -30.22 30.68 -27.54
CA ALA A 223 -31.56 30.28 -27.04
C ALA A 223 -32.52 29.75 -28.15
N LYS A 224 -32.87 28.45 -28.07
CA LYS A 224 -34.20 27.95 -28.43
C LYS A 224 -34.65 26.88 -27.44
N LYS A 225 -35.88 27.08 -26.96
CA LYS A 225 -36.62 26.42 -25.89
C LYS A 225 -37.63 25.46 -26.53
N THR A 226 -37.77 24.25 -25.98
CA THR A 226 -39.05 23.52 -25.91
C THR A 226 -39.11 22.78 -24.58
N ALA A 227 -40.24 22.92 -23.89
CA ALA A 227 -40.48 22.51 -22.51
C ALA A 227 -41.62 21.49 -22.44
N ALA A 228 -41.59 20.60 -21.44
CA ALA A 228 -42.72 20.07 -20.66
C ALA A 228 -42.11 19.12 -19.59
N ALA A 229 -42.03 19.53 -18.31
CA ALA A 229 -43.02 19.30 -17.23
C ALA A 229 -42.84 17.91 -16.57
N ALA A 230 -42.87 17.70 -15.26
CA ALA A 230 -42.87 18.52 -14.05
C ALA A 230 -42.59 17.56 -12.86
N ASP A 231 -41.92 18.05 -11.83
CA ASP A 231 -42.19 17.85 -10.38
C ASP A 231 -40.87 17.86 -9.59
N GLY A 232 -40.60 19.01 -8.97
CA GLY A 232 -39.40 19.26 -8.18
C GLY A 232 -39.81 19.73 -6.80
N ALA A 233 -39.76 18.82 -5.82
CA ALA A 233 -39.83 19.17 -4.41
C ALA A 233 -38.48 19.79 -3.96
N GLU A 234 -38.45 21.10 -3.83
CA GLU A 234 -37.31 21.86 -3.30
C GLU A 234 -37.20 21.65 -1.78
N LYS A 235 -36.15 20.94 -1.32
CA LYS A 235 -35.83 20.81 0.11
C LYS A 235 -35.34 22.15 0.67
N PRO A 236 -35.81 22.61 1.84
CA PRO A 236 -35.38 23.90 2.39
C PRO A 236 -33.90 23.88 2.79
N LYS A 237 -33.16 24.92 2.37
CA LYS A 237 -31.77 25.18 2.82
C LYS A 237 -31.74 25.37 4.34
N ARG A 238 -31.06 24.47 5.06
CA ARG A 238 -30.76 24.61 6.50
C ARG A 238 -29.78 25.77 6.70
N THR A 239 -30.24 26.86 7.30
CA THR A 239 -29.36 27.91 7.81
C THR A 239 -28.86 27.53 9.21
N ARG A 240 -27.59 27.81 9.49
CA ARG A 240 -26.93 27.44 10.75
C ARG A 240 -27.35 28.45 11.83
N LYS A 241 -28.18 28.04 12.80
CA LYS A 241 -28.60 28.87 13.95
C LYS A 241 -27.38 29.37 14.73
N THR A 242 -27.39 30.64 15.10
CA THR A 242 -26.34 31.26 15.93
C THR A 242 -26.36 30.69 17.35
N LYS A 243 -25.26 30.86 18.11
CA LYS A 243 -25.16 30.39 19.50
C LYS A 243 -26.30 30.94 20.37
N ALA A 244 -26.60 32.23 20.24
CA ALA A 244 -27.71 32.88 20.95
C ALA A 244 -29.09 32.27 20.61
N GLN A 245 -29.31 31.86 19.36
CA GLN A 245 -30.56 31.21 18.95
C GLN A 245 -30.69 29.79 19.52
N ARG A 246 -29.58 29.08 19.75
CA ARG A 246 -29.61 27.75 20.38
C ARG A 246 -29.84 27.85 21.89
N GLU A 247 -29.25 28.85 22.53
CA GLU A 247 -29.42 29.08 23.97
C GLU A 247 -30.85 29.52 24.31
N ALA A 248 -31.48 30.34 23.47
CA ALA A 248 -32.89 30.72 23.64
C ALA A 248 -33.85 29.51 23.49
N GLU A 249 -33.53 28.56 22.62
CA GLU A 249 -34.36 27.36 22.40
C GLU A 249 -34.24 26.37 23.55
N VAL A 250 -33.05 26.23 24.15
CA VAL A 250 -32.85 25.40 25.36
C VAL A 250 -33.57 26.02 26.57
N ALA A 251 -33.55 27.35 26.71
CA ALA A 251 -34.26 28.04 27.78
C ALA A 251 -35.78 27.93 27.64
N ALA A 252 -36.31 28.02 26.41
CA ALA A 252 -37.74 27.85 26.15
C ALA A 252 -38.24 26.43 26.46
N LYS A 253 -37.41 25.40 26.15
CA LYS A 253 -37.77 24.01 26.41
C LYS A 253 -37.76 23.65 27.90
N ALA A 254 -36.83 24.22 28.66
CA ALA A 254 -36.77 24.03 30.12
C ALA A 254 -37.98 24.66 30.86
N ALA A 255 -38.60 25.70 30.29
CA ALA A 255 -39.78 26.34 30.87
C ALA A 255 -41.09 25.56 30.59
N GLU A 256 -41.10 24.66 29.62
CA GLU A 256 -42.27 23.85 29.26
C GLU A 256 -42.36 22.54 30.09
N GLU A 257 -41.23 22.04 30.59
CA GLU A 257 -41.16 20.84 31.44
C GLU A 257 -41.41 21.11 32.94
N THR A 258 -41.67 22.36 33.33
CA THR A 258 -41.93 22.77 34.72
C THR A 258 -43.38 23.21 34.98
N LYS A 259 -44.32 22.78 34.14
CA LYS A 259 -45.75 23.06 34.28
C LYS A 259 -46.61 21.80 34.30
#